data_AF-A0A832SHQ6-F1
#
_entry.id   AF-A0A832SHQ6-F1
#
_cell.length_a   1.000
_cell.length_b   1.000
_cell.length_c   1.000
_cell.angle_alpha   90.00
_cell.angle_beta   90.00
_cell.angle_gamma   90.00
#
_symmetry.space_group_name_H-M   'P 1'
#
loop_
_entity.id
_entity.type
_entity.pdbx_description
1 polymer ?
#
loop_
_entity_poly.entity_id
_entity_poly.type
_entity_poly.pdbx_seq_one_letter_code
_entity_poly.pdbx_strand_id
1 'polypeptide(L)'
;DNDGNVDSTEQNPSYTYNAAGNYTVNLTVESEAGSDFELKTDYIEVSEASGSTITLYFDPESSSVSENESTEISVLASNFPAGFSGYNLTVAFDDPAVAEIIDIEYPSWTLITGNSTLPGTSIYLKAVDLEDVVKEGTADVVLATLTVSGKESGSANLSIGVDRLDDDLGEAIEPELLTGKIEVTLLSPLPDQEYAPKDLDGDGLYEDLTGKGEFSFVDIVAYFHNMDWIEANMPVEYFDFNGNGRIDFDDVVDMFAMI
;
A
#
# COMPACT_ATOMS: atom_id res chain seq x y z
N ASP A 1 20.49 39.11 -5.70
CA ASP A 1 19.54 39.13 -6.85
C ASP A 1 19.90 40.17 -7.93
N ASN A 2 21.08 40.80 -7.84
CA ASN A 2 21.59 41.80 -8.79
C ASN A 2 20.63 43.00 -8.99
N ASP A 3 19.90 43.37 -7.94
CA ASP A 3 18.98 44.52 -7.92
C ASP A 3 19.70 45.88 -7.73
N GLY A 4 21.02 45.85 -7.52
CA GLY A 4 21.84 47.03 -7.27
C GLY A 4 21.97 47.43 -5.80
N ASN A 5 21.35 46.68 -4.89
CA ASN A 5 21.55 46.80 -3.45
C ASN A 5 22.61 45.80 -2.96
N VAL A 6 23.28 46.14 -1.86
CA VAL A 6 24.30 45.28 -1.25
C VAL A 6 23.61 44.33 -0.28
N ASP A 7 23.60 43.04 -0.62
CA ASP A 7 22.98 41.98 0.19
C ASP A 7 23.81 41.63 1.44
N SER A 8 25.13 41.72 1.37
CA SER A 8 26.03 41.48 2.51
C SER A 8 27.39 42.16 2.36
N THR A 9 28.00 42.54 3.49
CA THR A 9 29.37 43.10 3.57
C THR A 9 30.35 42.18 4.30
N GLU A 10 29.93 40.96 4.64
CA GLU A 10 30.81 39.98 5.29
C GLU A 10 31.84 39.42 4.30
N GLN A 11 33.03 39.06 4.79
CA GLN A 11 34.09 38.51 3.95
C GLN A 11 33.75 37.10 3.41
N ASN A 12 32.88 36.36 4.09
CA ASN A 12 32.40 35.04 3.69
C ASN A 12 30.89 34.93 3.99
N PRO A 13 30.03 35.59 3.20
CA PRO A 13 28.61 35.61 3.48
C PRO A 13 28.00 34.23 3.18
N SER A 14 27.04 33.80 4.01
CA SER A 14 26.14 32.69 3.67
C SER A 14 24.75 33.24 3.35
N TYR A 15 24.07 32.63 2.38
CA TYR A 15 22.72 33.00 1.99
C TYR A 15 21.92 31.74 1.67
N THR A 16 20.65 31.71 2.07
CA THR A 16 19.73 30.59 1.82
C THR A 16 18.65 31.05 0.85
N TYR A 17 18.50 30.33 -0.26
CA TYR A 17 17.49 30.60 -1.28
C TYR A 17 16.24 29.76 -0.98
N ASN A 18 15.16 30.43 -0.54
CA ASN A 18 13.93 29.74 -0.12
C ASN A 18 12.95 29.45 -1.27
N ALA A 19 13.12 30.12 -2.41
CA ALA A 19 12.24 29.94 -3.57
C ALA A 19 13.01 29.25 -4.69
N ALA A 20 12.29 28.46 -5.49
CA ALA A 20 12.87 27.95 -6.72
C ALA A 20 13.10 29.07 -7.74
N GLY A 21 14.14 28.88 -8.54
CA GLY A 21 14.55 29.80 -9.58
C GLY A 21 16.05 29.74 -9.83
N ASN A 22 16.46 30.43 -10.88
CA ASN A 22 17.86 30.66 -11.17
C ASN A 22 18.27 31.99 -10.56
N TYR A 23 19.34 31.97 -9.77
CA TYR A 23 19.86 33.14 -9.09
C TYR A 23 21.20 33.57 -9.67
N THR A 24 21.28 34.86 -9.97
CA THR A 24 22.51 35.53 -10.36
C THR A 24 23.24 36.03 -9.12
N VAL A 25 24.54 35.72 -9.03
CA VAL A 25 25.41 36.11 -7.93
C VAL A 25 26.41 37.15 -8.41
N ASN A 26 26.52 38.27 -7.69
CA ASN A 26 27.50 39.32 -7.94
C ASN A 26 28.39 39.50 -6.71
N LEU A 27 29.71 39.43 -6.89
CA LEU A 27 30.68 39.72 -5.84
C LEU A 27 31.44 41.01 -6.21
N THR A 28 31.33 42.04 -5.37
CA THR A 28 32.10 43.28 -5.52
C THR A 28 33.18 43.35 -4.45
N VAL A 29 34.41 43.66 -4.86
CA VAL A 29 35.54 43.88 -3.95
C VAL A 29 36.03 45.31 -4.12
N GLU A 30 36.21 46.03 -3.01
CA GLU A 30 36.67 47.41 -2.99
C GLU A 30 37.98 47.56 -2.19
N SER A 31 38.87 48.42 -2.68
CA SER A 31 40.11 48.80 -2.02
C SER A 31 40.39 50.30 -2.23
N GLU A 32 41.40 50.85 -1.55
CA GLU A 32 41.84 52.24 -1.77
C GLU A 32 42.26 52.53 -3.23
N ALA A 33 42.62 51.51 -4.00
CA ALA A 33 43.04 51.62 -5.39
C ALA A 33 41.87 51.55 -6.40
N GLY A 34 40.66 51.20 -5.96
CA GLY A 34 39.48 51.04 -6.80
C GLY A 34 38.64 49.82 -6.43
N SER A 35 37.58 49.60 -7.21
CA SER A 35 36.62 48.50 -7.08
C SER A 35 36.65 47.60 -8.31
N ASP A 36 36.44 46.31 -8.11
CA ASP A 36 36.21 45.33 -9.18
C ASP A 36 35.02 44.42 -8.81
N PHE A 37 34.39 43.79 -9.80
CA PHE A 37 33.29 42.87 -9.56
C PHE A 37 33.30 41.64 -10.48
N GLU A 38 32.78 40.53 -9.98
CA GLU A 38 32.57 39.30 -10.73
C GLU A 38 31.08 38.96 -10.72
N LEU A 39 30.49 38.88 -11.92
CA LEU A 39 29.09 38.55 -12.11
C LEU A 39 28.96 37.12 -12.67
N LYS A 40 28.24 36.27 -11.94
CA LYS A 40 27.85 34.94 -12.43
C LYS A 40 26.34 34.87 -12.62
N THR A 41 25.93 35.02 -13.87
CA THR A 41 24.53 34.91 -14.29
C THR A 41 24.04 33.47 -14.15
N ASP A 42 22.84 33.31 -13.57
CA ASP A 42 22.13 32.02 -13.40
C ASP A 42 23.03 30.93 -12.80
N TYR A 43 23.85 31.30 -11.81
CA TYR A 43 24.89 30.43 -11.28
C TYR A 43 24.38 29.42 -10.25
N ILE A 44 23.34 29.80 -9.51
CA ILE A 44 22.66 28.92 -8.56
C ILE A 44 21.33 28.55 -9.20
N GLU A 45 21.14 27.26 -9.44
CA GLU A 45 19.85 26.68 -9.82
C GLU A 45 19.20 26.12 -8.56
N VAL A 46 18.04 26.64 -8.20
CA VAL A 46 17.18 26.09 -7.15
C VAL A 46 15.95 25.54 -7.84
N SER A 47 15.84 24.23 -7.96
CA SER A 47 14.63 23.60 -8.48
C SER A 47 13.50 23.69 -7.46
N GLU A 48 12.25 23.78 -7.93
CA GLU A 48 11.13 23.41 -7.05
C GLU A 48 11.33 21.94 -6.69
N ALA A 49 11.15 21.60 -5.41
CA ALA A 49 10.88 20.20 -5.09
C ALA A 49 9.67 19.84 -5.95
N SER A 50 9.83 18.90 -6.88
CA SER A 50 8.70 18.39 -7.66
C SER A 50 7.63 18.03 -6.64
N GLY A 51 6.50 18.72 -6.69
CA GLY A 51 5.41 18.59 -5.73
C GLY A 51 4.65 17.28 -5.91
N SER A 52 5.36 16.16 -6.02
CA SER A 52 4.80 14.83 -5.86
C SER A 52 4.32 14.72 -4.42
N THR A 53 3.00 14.78 -4.25
CA THR A 53 2.37 14.37 -2.99
C THR A 53 2.50 12.86 -2.93
N ILE A 54 3.14 12.36 -1.88
CA ILE A 54 3.17 10.93 -1.61
C ILE A 54 1.74 10.43 -1.43
N THR A 55 1.40 9.29 -2.01
CA THR A 55 0.08 8.67 -1.86
C THR A 55 0.23 7.34 -1.14
N LEU A 56 -0.51 7.14 -0.06
CA LEU A 56 -0.63 5.85 0.62
C LEU A 56 -1.96 5.20 0.26
N TYR A 57 -1.92 3.91 -0.06
CA TYR A 57 -3.06 3.15 -0.56
C TYR A 57 -2.90 1.66 -0.26
N PHE A 58 -3.96 0.90 -0.55
CA PHE A 58 -3.98 -0.54 -0.42
C PHE A 58 -3.94 -1.20 -1.80
N ASP A 59 -3.26 -2.35 -1.88
CA ASP A 59 -3.34 -3.24 -3.04
C ASP A 59 -3.59 -4.69 -2.56
N PRO A 60 -4.71 -5.31 -2.97
CA PRO A 60 -5.78 -4.72 -3.79
C PRO A 60 -6.53 -3.59 -3.04
N GLU A 61 -7.07 -2.62 -3.79
CA GLU A 61 -7.91 -1.54 -3.21
C GLU A 61 -9.19 -2.12 -2.57
N SER A 62 -9.76 -3.15 -3.20
CA SER A 62 -10.91 -3.89 -2.69
C SER A 62 -10.59 -5.38 -2.70
N SER A 63 -10.77 -6.02 -1.55
CA SER A 63 -10.68 -7.47 -1.41
C SER A 63 -12.01 -8.04 -0.91
N SER A 64 -12.15 -9.36 -1.03
CA SER A 64 -13.24 -10.09 -0.42
C SER A 64 -12.72 -11.40 0.17
N VAL A 65 -13.35 -11.86 1.25
CA VAL A 65 -12.98 -13.10 1.95
C VAL A 65 -14.22 -13.72 2.57
N SER A 66 -14.23 -15.03 2.80
CA SER A 66 -15.30 -15.67 3.57
C SER A 66 -15.07 -15.55 5.08
N GLU A 67 -16.12 -15.75 5.85
CA GLU A 67 -16.05 -15.78 7.31
C GLU A 67 -15.08 -16.88 7.80
N ASN A 68 -14.15 -16.52 8.67
CA ASN A 68 -13.08 -17.36 9.24
C ASN A 68 -11.95 -17.77 8.29
N GLU A 69 -11.97 -17.31 7.03
CA GLU A 69 -10.82 -17.39 6.13
C GLU A 69 -10.01 -16.09 6.18
N SER A 70 -8.91 -16.04 5.44
CA SER A 70 -8.02 -14.88 5.37
C SER A 70 -7.56 -14.54 3.96
N THR A 71 -7.27 -13.26 3.73
CA THR A 71 -6.71 -12.71 2.50
C THR A 71 -5.54 -11.79 2.82
N GLU A 72 -4.63 -11.59 1.87
CA GLU A 72 -3.57 -10.60 2.00
C GLU A 72 -3.97 -9.25 1.41
N ILE A 73 -3.59 -8.16 2.08
CA ILE A 73 -3.74 -6.78 1.60
C ILE A 73 -2.44 -6.03 1.90
N SER A 74 -1.81 -5.49 0.87
CA SER A 74 -0.59 -4.70 1.00
C SER A 74 -0.91 -3.23 1.26
N VAL A 75 -0.09 -2.58 2.10
CA VAL A 75 -0.05 -1.12 2.28
C VAL A 75 1.12 -0.59 1.46
N LEU A 76 0.85 0.29 0.51
CA LEU A 76 1.86 0.84 -0.39
C LEU A 76 1.97 2.36 -0.25
N ALA A 77 3.12 2.87 -0.69
CA ALA A 77 3.35 4.28 -0.89
C ALA A 77 3.99 4.55 -2.26
N SER A 78 3.54 5.63 -2.89
CA SER A 78 4.05 6.09 -4.19
C SER A 78 4.37 7.57 -4.17
N ASN A 79 5.26 8.00 -5.07
CA ASN A 79 5.60 9.41 -5.31
C ASN A 79 6.34 10.09 -4.14
N PHE A 80 7.39 9.45 -3.61
CA PHE A 80 8.21 10.01 -2.53
C PHE A 80 8.92 11.32 -2.98
N PRO A 81 8.74 12.45 -2.27
CA PRO A 81 9.25 13.75 -2.70
C PRO A 81 10.76 13.95 -2.49
N ALA A 82 11.35 13.30 -1.49
CA ALA A 82 12.77 13.44 -1.13
C ALA A 82 13.31 12.19 -0.43
N GLY A 83 13.05 11.02 -1.03
CA GLY A 83 13.35 9.73 -0.41
C GLY A 83 12.51 9.47 0.84
N PHE A 84 13.00 8.61 1.73
CA PHE A 84 12.21 8.07 2.82
C PHE A 84 13.06 7.55 3.98
N SER A 85 12.90 8.12 5.18
CA SER A 85 13.64 7.63 6.35
C SER A 85 12.85 6.63 7.20
N GLY A 86 11.52 6.76 7.25
CA GLY A 86 10.68 5.82 7.98
C GLY A 86 9.26 6.31 8.24
N TYR A 87 8.48 5.43 8.87
CA TYR A 87 7.06 5.67 9.14
C TYR A 87 6.62 5.15 10.50
N ASN A 88 5.55 5.75 11.01
CA ASN A 88 4.67 5.24 12.04
C ASN A 88 3.23 5.49 11.56
N LEU A 89 2.56 4.44 11.12
CA LEU A 89 1.22 4.47 10.55
C LEU A 89 0.26 3.74 11.46
N THR A 90 -1.01 4.11 11.40
CA THR A 90 -2.13 3.35 11.97
C THR A 90 -2.97 2.80 10.83
N VAL A 91 -3.32 1.52 10.87
CA VAL A 91 -4.29 0.90 9.94
C VAL A 91 -5.50 0.45 10.74
N ALA A 92 -6.71 0.80 10.32
CA ALA A 92 -7.92 0.50 11.08
C ALA A 92 -9.16 0.25 10.19
N PHE A 93 -9.99 -0.70 10.61
CA PHE A 93 -11.33 -0.91 10.08
C PHE A 93 -12.33 0.09 10.67
N ASP A 94 -13.24 0.61 9.84
CA ASP A 94 -14.35 1.43 10.32
C ASP A 94 -15.45 0.62 11.03
N ASP A 95 -15.59 -0.66 10.67
CA ASP A 95 -16.41 -1.65 11.38
C ASP A 95 -15.56 -2.82 11.91
N PRO A 96 -15.25 -2.86 13.22
CA PRO A 96 -14.43 -3.92 13.83
C PRO A 96 -15.15 -5.27 13.99
N ALA A 97 -16.45 -5.34 13.69
CA ALA A 97 -17.19 -6.60 13.69
C ALA A 97 -16.90 -7.43 12.42
N VAL A 98 -16.61 -6.76 11.30
CA VAL A 98 -16.50 -7.40 9.98
C VAL A 98 -15.20 -8.16 9.81
N ALA A 99 -14.05 -7.59 10.16
CA ALA A 99 -12.75 -8.22 9.93
C ALA A 99 -11.71 -7.81 10.99
N GLU A 100 -10.60 -8.56 11.06
CA GLU A 100 -9.43 -8.21 11.87
C GLU A 100 -8.12 -8.56 11.17
N ILE A 101 -7.04 -7.86 11.51
CA ILE A 101 -5.69 -8.19 11.04
C ILE A 101 -5.09 -9.22 11.99
N ILE A 102 -4.65 -10.35 11.44
CA ILE A 102 -4.14 -11.49 12.21
C ILE A 102 -2.62 -11.65 12.08
N ASP A 103 -2.02 -11.17 10.98
CA ASP A 103 -0.58 -11.18 10.77
C ASP A 103 -0.11 -9.95 9.98
N ILE A 104 1.18 -9.63 10.10
CA ILE A 104 1.85 -8.54 9.39
C ILE A 104 3.20 -9.04 8.89
N GLU A 105 3.39 -9.04 7.57
CA GLU A 105 4.68 -9.24 6.95
C GLU A 105 5.30 -7.90 6.54
N TYR A 106 6.55 -7.70 6.93
CA TYR A 106 7.31 -6.51 6.59
C TYR A 106 8.25 -6.79 5.43
N PRO A 107 8.42 -5.84 4.48
CA PRO A 107 9.28 -6.02 3.32
C PRO A 107 10.75 -6.10 3.75
N SER A 108 11.58 -6.76 2.95
CA SER A 108 12.99 -7.04 3.31
C SER A 108 13.86 -5.79 3.51
N TRP A 109 13.47 -4.63 2.98
CA TRP A 109 14.19 -3.37 3.18
C TRP A 109 14.00 -2.79 4.59
N THR A 110 12.95 -3.20 5.30
CA THR A 110 12.67 -2.76 6.67
C THR A 110 13.37 -3.61 7.73
N LEU A 111 14.59 -3.23 8.10
CA LEU A 111 15.40 -4.02 9.06
C LEU A 111 14.98 -3.84 10.52
N ILE A 112 14.42 -2.69 10.88
CA ILE A 112 13.90 -2.42 12.23
C ILE A 112 12.42 -2.09 12.09
N THR A 113 11.59 -2.94 12.70
CA THR A 113 10.14 -2.85 12.61
C THR A 113 9.49 -2.89 13.99
N GLY A 114 8.23 -2.48 14.08
CA GLY A 114 7.43 -2.61 15.28
C GLY A 114 5.94 -2.42 15.00
N ASN A 115 5.12 -3.23 15.62
CA ASN A 115 3.67 -3.25 15.47
C ASN A 115 2.98 -3.41 16.82
N SER A 116 1.67 -3.14 16.84
CA SER A 116 0.81 -3.50 17.97
C SER A 116 0.63 -5.02 18.09
N THR A 117 0.00 -5.46 19.18
CA THR A 117 -0.39 -6.88 19.35
C THR A 117 -1.44 -7.29 18.32
N LEU A 118 -1.37 -8.55 17.88
CA LEU A 118 -2.33 -9.18 16.98
C LEU A 118 -3.07 -10.34 17.67
N PRO A 119 -4.29 -10.69 17.23
CA PRO A 119 -5.06 -10.01 16.18
C PRO A 119 -5.57 -8.63 16.64
N GLY A 120 -5.87 -7.74 15.69
CA GLY A 120 -6.34 -6.39 15.98
C GLY A 120 -7.14 -5.76 14.84
N THR A 121 -8.13 -4.93 15.18
CA THR A 121 -8.95 -4.17 14.21
C THR A 121 -8.45 -2.75 13.99
N SER A 122 -7.52 -2.30 14.82
CA SER A 122 -6.72 -1.10 14.68
C SER A 122 -5.32 -1.42 15.16
N ILE A 123 -4.34 -1.26 14.27
CA ILE A 123 -2.95 -1.59 14.52
C ILE A 123 -2.07 -0.41 14.19
N TYR A 124 -0.91 -0.31 14.84
CA TYR A 124 0.16 0.56 14.35
C TYR A 124 1.22 -0.28 13.62
N LEU A 125 1.85 0.33 12.62
CA LEU A 125 2.96 -0.20 11.84
C LEU A 125 4.09 0.81 11.89
N LYS A 126 5.30 0.35 12.18
CA LYS A 126 6.46 1.22 12.27
C LYS A 126 7.66 0.56 11.62
N ALA A 127 8.33 1.26 10.72
CA ALA A 127 9.61 0.82 10.17
C ALA A 127 10.51 1.98 9.79
N VAL A 128 11.77 1.67 9.51
CA VAL A 128 12.80 2.62 9.06
C VAL A 128 13.54 2.06 7.86
N ASP A 129 13.92 2.95 6.94
CA ASP A 129 14.77 2.63 5.80
C ASP A 129 16.24 2.93 6.15
N LEU A 130 16.94 1.94 6.71
CA LEU A 130 18.32 2.12 7.16
C LEU A 130 19.33 2.11 6.03
N GLU A 131 19.02 1.42 4.95
CA GLU A 131 19.92 1.23 3.81
C GLU A 131 19.64 2.23 2.69
N ASP A 132 18.69 3.15 2.92
CA ASP A 132 18.35 4.22 1.99
C ASP A 132 17.97 3.58 0.63
N VAL A 133 17.05 2.63 0.68
CA VAL A 133 16.58 1.82 -0.46
C VAL A 133 15.51 2.59 -1.24
N VAL A 134 14.62 3.30 -0.54
CA VAL A 134 13.48 4.03 -1.10
C VAL A 134 13.91 5.45 -1.45
N LYS A 135 14.03 5.70 -2.76
CA LYS A 135 14.50 6.99 -3.31
C LYS A 135 13.36 7.92 -3.69
N GLU A 136 13.69 9.18 -3.89
CA GLU A 136 12.82 10.17 -4.54
C GLU A 136 12.20 9.59 -5.83
N GLY A 137 10.90 9.81 -5.99
CA GLY A 137 10.13 9.39 -7.16
C GLY A 137 9.83 7.89 -7.24
N THR A 138 10.27 7.07 -6.27
CA THR A 138 9.91 5.65 -6.25
C THR A 138 8.39 5.50 -6.12
N ALA A 139 7.82 4.51 -6.80
CA ALA A 139 6.40 4.19 -6.77
C ALA A 139 6.22 2.72 -6.35
N ASP A 140 5.00 2.41 -5.90
CA ASP A 140 4.55 1.06 -5.51
C ASP A 140 5.48 0.41 -4.46
N VAL A 141 5.94 1.21 -3.50
CA VAL A 141 6.76 0.69 -2.39
C VAL A 141 5.83 0.03 -1.37
N VAL A 142 5.90 -1.29 -1.27
CA VAL A 142 5.25 -2.04 -0.21
C VAL A 142 5.88 -1.63 1.13
N LEU A 143 5.03 -1.15 2.05
CA LEU A 143 5.40 -0.79 3.41
C LEU A 143 5.17 -1.95 4.38
N ALA A 144 4.09 -2.72 4.19
CA ALA A 144 3.76 -3.95 4.89
C ALA A 144 2.67 -4.73 4.12
N THR A 145 2.66 -6.05 4.25
CA THR A 145 1.57 -6.93 3.82
C THR A 145 0.79 -7.39 5.04
N LEU A 146 -0.53 -7.23 5.01
CA LEU A 146 -1.42 -7.57 6.12
C LEU A 146 -2.18 -8.85 5.78
N THR A 147 -2.18 -9.81 6.69
CA THR A 147 -3.13 -10.94 6.61
C THR A 147 -4.39 -10.55 7.37
N VAL A 148 -5.50 -10.45 6.65
CA VAL A 148 -6.80 -10.02 7.15
C VAL A 148 -7.74 -11.21 7.19
N SER A 149 -8.36 -11.46 8.36
CA SER A 149 -9.36 -12.52 8.53
C SER A 149 -10.77 -11.95 8.63
N GLY A 150 -11.71 -12.58 7.92
CA GLY A 150 -13.14 -12.27 7.97
C GLY A 150 -13.80 -12.80 9.25
N LYS A 151 -14.66 -11.99 9.89
CA LYS A 151 -15.31 -12.32 11.17
C LYS A 151 -16.83 -12.40 11.10
N GLU A 152 -17.48 -11.40 10.52
CA GLU A 152 -18.92 -11.36 10.34
C GLU A 152 -19.23 -10.89 8.93
N SER A 153 -20.23 -11.49 8.28
CA SER A 153 -20.61 -11.10 6.93
C SER A 153 -21.00 -9.62 6.87
N GLY A 154 -20.44 -8.87 5.93
CA GLY A 154 -20.64 -7.43 5.82
C GLY A 154 -19.54 -6.78 4.99
N SER A 155 -19.44 -5.46 5.08
CA SER A 155 -18.36 -4.72 4.44
C SER A 155 -17.81 -3.66 5.38
N ALA A 156 -16.48 -3.53 5.38
CA ALA A 156 -15.76 -2.52 6.13
C ALA A 156 -14.77 -1.80 5.23
N ASN A 157 -14.55 -0.52 5.51
CA ASN A 157 -13.45 0.25 4.93
C ASN A 157 -12.20 0.08 5.79
N LEU A 158 -11.06 -0.03 5.13
CA LEU A 158 -9.74 -0.03 5.73
C LEU A 158 -9.09 1.34 5.51
N SER A 159 -8.70 2.00 6.58
CA SER A 159 -8.16 3.37 6.56
C SER A 159 -6.73 3.41 7.07
N ILE A 160 -5.96 4.37 6.55
CA ILE A 160 -4.59 4.67 6.98
C ILE A 160 -4.61 5.98 7.76
N GLY A 161 -3.99 5.98 8.93
CA GLY A 161 -3.65 7.16 9.72
C GLY A 161 -2.14 7.33 9.78
N VAL A 162 -1.67 8.56 9.84
CA VAL A 162 -0.22 8.87 9.84
C VAL A 162 0.12 9.53 11.16
N ASP A 163 0.85 8.81 12.01
CA ASP A 163 1.40 9.38 13.24
C ASP A 163 2.76 10.04 12.98
N ARG A 164 3.54 9.47 12.05
CA ARG A 164 4.82 10.01 11.59
C ARG A 164 5.19 9.46 10.21
N LEU A 165 5.72 10.32 9.35
CA LEU A 165 6.18 9.97 8.02
C LEU A 165 7.25 10.99 7.64
N ASP A 166 8.50 10.56 7.56
CA ASP A 166 9.63 11.48 7.38
C ASP A 166 10.45 11.11 6.14
N ASP A 167 10.97 12.12 5.44
CA ASP A 167 11.88 11.94 4.30
C ASP A 167 13.34 11.74 4.75
N ASP A 168 14.28 11.64 3.81
CA ASP A 168 15.72 11.45 4.09
C ASP A 168 16.38 12.68 4.74
N LEU A 169 15.75 13.85 4.61
CA LEU A 169 16.19 15.10 5.23
C LEU A 169 15.65 15.22 6.67
N GLY A 170 14.73 14.34 7.07
CA GLY A 170 14.05 14.35 8.36
C GLY A 170 12.88 15.33 8.42
N GLU A 171 12.41 15.82 7.27
CA GLU A 171 11.22 16.65 7.17
C GLU A 171 9.96 15.77 7.16
N ALA A 172 8.90 16.26 7.81
CA ALA A 172 7.63 15.55 7.86
C ALA A 172 6.91 15.64 6.50
N ILE A 173 6.39 14.51 6.04
CA ILE A 173 5.66 14.39 4.79
C ILE A 173 4.16 14.26 5.09
N GLU A 174 3.34 15.08 4.45
CA GLU A 174 1.88 14.97 4.50
C GLU A 174 1.37 14.22 3.27
N PRO A 175 0.84 13.00 3.42
CA PRO A 175 0.40 12.18 2.30
C PRO A 175 -1.04 12.42 1.88
N GLU A 176 -1.36 12.05 0.64
CA GLU A 176 -2.71 11.69 0.24
C GLU A 176 -3.02 10.25 0.69
N LEU A 177 -4.22 10.01 1.22
CA LEU A 177 -4.64 8.74 1.79
C LEU A 177 -5.81 8.16 1.01
N LEU A 178 -5.63 6.98 0.42
CA LEU A 178 -6.70 6.24 -0.24
C LEU A 178 -7.21 5.13 0.69
N THR A 179 -8.53 5.00 0.76
CA THR A 179 -9.22 4.02 1.59
C THR A 179 -9.35 2.70 0.83
N GLY A 180 -9.08 1.58 1.50
CA GLY A 180 -9.34 0.25 0.98
C GLY A 180 -10.69 -0.28 1.43
N LYS A 181 -11.15 -1.37 0.84
CA LYS A 181 -12.40 -2.04 1.20
C LYS A 181 -12.19 -3.53 1.39
N ILE A 182 -12.82 -4.10 2.41
CA ILE A 182 -12.98 -5.55 2.56
C ILE A 182 -14.47 -5.89 2.56
N GLU A 183 -14.81 -6.96 1.86
CA GLU A 183 -16.13 -7.58 1.89
C GLU A 183 -16.02 -8.97 2.48
N VAL A 184 -16.75 -9.23 3.56
CA VAL A 184 -16.78 -10.55 4.20
C VAL A 184 -18.09 -11.21 3.86
N THR A 185 -18.01 -12.41 3.30
CA THR A 185 -19.19 -13.17 2.87
C THR A 185 -19.36 -14.40 3.76
N LEU A 186 -20.62 -14.77 4.02
CA LEU A 186 -20.92 -16.03 4.69
C LEU A 186 -21.34 -17.04 3.62
N LEU A 187 -20.47 -18.03 3.39
CA LEU A 187 -20.77 -19.12 2.45
C LEU A 187 -21.67 -20.17 3.13
N SER A 188 -22.69 -20.63 2.40
CA SER A 188 -23.54 -21.72 2.83
C SER A 188 -22.99 -23.06 2.34
N PRO A 189 -23.18 -24.18 3.05
CA PRO A 189 -22.92 -25.50 2.46
C PRO A 189 -23.73 -25.70 1.18
N LEU A 190 -23.14 -26.38 0.20
CA LEU A 190 -23.88 -26.83 -0.99
C LEU A 190 -25.04 -27.75 -0.57
N PRO A 191 -26.13 -27.85 -1.38
CA PRO A 191 -27.33 -28.64 -1.06
C PRO A 191 -27.12 -30.08 -0.54
N ASP A 192 -26.01 -30.72 -0.89
CA ASP A 192 -25.64 -32.08 -0.48
C ASP A 192 -24.37 -32.17 0.38
N GLN A 193 -23.84 -31.04 0.86
CA GLN A 193 -22.64 -30.97 1.69
C GLN A 193 -22.96 -30.50 3.12
N GLU A 194 -22.17 -30.96 4.08
CA GLU A 194 -22.34 -30.60 5.50
C GLU A 194 -21.62 -29.29 5.86
N TYR A 195 -20.47 -29.03 5.20
CA TYR A 195 -19.60 -27.89 5.48
C TYR A 195 -19.62 -26.89 4.32
N ALA A 196 -19.36 -25.63 4.63
CA ALA A 196 -19.20 -24.59 3.63
C ALA A 196 -17.89 -24.81 2.84
N PRO A 197 -17.84 -24.35 1.58
CA PRO A 197 -16.61 -24.38 0.79
C PRO A 197 -15.45 -23.67 1.50
N LYS A 198 -14.22 -24.10 1.20
CA LYS A 198 -12.99 -23.45 1.68
C LYS A 198 -12.03 -23.18 0.54
N ASP A 199 -11.27 -22.12 0.72
CA ASP A 199 -10.09 -21.76 -0.07
C ASP A 199 -8.86 -22.29 0.68
N LEU A 200 -8.17 -23.31 0.14
CA LEU A 200 -7.08 -23.96 0.88
C LEU A 200 -5.72 -23.30 0.65
N ASP A 201 -5.54 -22.54 -0.43
CA ASP A 201 -4.27 -21.90 -0.77
C ASP A 201 -4.28 -20.37 -0.69
N GLY A 202 -5.45 -19.77 -0.41
CA GLY A 202 -5.64 -18.35 -0.14
C GLY A 202 -5.68 -17.49 -1.39
N ASP A 203 -5.89 -18.07 -2.57
CA ASP A 203 -5.91 -17.33 -3.84
C ASP A 203 -7.27 -16.68 -4.17
N GLY A 204 -8.29 -16.95 -3.34
CA GLY A 204 -9.65 -16.44 -3.48
C GLY A 204 -10.60 -17.40 -4.22
N LEU A 205 -10.11 -18.50 -4.78
CA LEU A 205 -10.91 -19.57 -5.37
C LEU A 205 -11.16 -20.68 -4.34
N TYR A 206 -12.40 -21.15 -4.27
CA TYR A 206 -12.82 -22.10 -3.24
C TYR A 206 -12.85 -23.49 -3.83
N GLU A 207 -11.75 -24.22 -3.74
CA GLU A 207 -11.57 -25.54 -4.35
C GLU A 207 -12.12 -26.69 -3.48
N ASP A 208 -12.11 -26.56 -2.14
CA ASP A 208 -12.68 -27.54 -1.21
C ASP A 208 -14.19 -27.35 -1.05
N LEU A 209 -14.94 -27.74 -2.07
CA LEU A 209 -16.40 -27.60 -2.09
C LEU A 209 -17.14 -28.45 -1.06
N THR A 210 -16.50 -29.51 -0.56
CA THR A 210 -17.07 -30.33 0.50
C THR A 210 -16.73 -29.84 1.91
N GLY A 211 -15.82 -28.86 2.03
CA GLY A 211 -15.36 -28.23 3.27
C GLY A 211 -14.58 -29.18 4.19
N LYS A 212 -13.97 -30.25 3.65
CA LYS A 212 -13.30 -31.32 4.41
C LYS A 212 -11.81 -31.08 4.64
N GLY A 213 -11.29 -29.96 4.17
CA GLY A 213 -9.89 -29.57 4.25
C GLY A 213 -8.99 -30.27 3.22
N GLU A 214 -9.56 -30.77 2.12
CA GLU A 214 -8.81 -31.34 1.01
C GLU A 214 -9.48 -31.04 -0.32
N PHE A 215 -8.69 -30.70 -1.33
CA PHE A 215 -9.16 -30.63 -2.70
C PHE A 215 -9.04 -32.01 -3.38
N SER A 216 -10.14 -32.51 -3.94
CA SER A 216 -10.20 -33.84 -4.51
C SER A 216 -11.18 -33.96 -5.69
N PHE A 217 -11.18 -35.13 -6.34
CA PHE A 217 -12.19 -35.43 -7.36
C PHE A 217 -13.63 -35.38 -6.83
N VAL A 218 -13.86 -35.51 -5.52
CA VAL A 218 -15.20 -35.39 -4.93
C VAL A 218 -15.70 -33.96 -5.00
N ASP A 219 -14.82 -32.98 -4.85
CA ASP A 219 -15.14 -31.55 -4.92
C ASP A 219 -15.50 -31.13 -6.34
N ILE A 220 -14.78 -31.65 -7.35
CA ILE A 220 -15.12 -31.47 -8.77
C ILE A 220 -16.53 -32.01 -9.08
N VAL A 221 -16.87 -33.18 -8.53
CA VAL A 221 -18.22 -33.76 -8.68
C VAL A 221 -19.26 -32.92 -7.96
N ALA A 222 -18.93 -32.39 -6.78
CA ALA A 222 -19.82 -31.49 -6.04
C ALA A 222 -20.08 -30.20 -6.83
N TYR A 223 -19.05 -29.62 -7.44
CA TYR A 223 -19.16 -28.44 -8.30
C TYR A 223 -20.11 -28.73 -9.46
N PHE A 224 -19.81 -29.78 -10.25
CA PHE A 224 -20.57 -30.17 -11.43
C PHE A 224 -22.07 -30.40 -11.14
N HIS A 225 -22.41 -31.03 -10.01
CA HIS A 225 -23.81 -31.25 -9.64
C HIS A 225 -24.53 -30.00 -9.13
N ASN A 226 -23.79 -29.00 -8.63
CA ASN A 226 -24.37 -27.83 -7.97
C ASN A 226 -24.14 -26.53 -8.74
N MET A 227 -23.65 -26.57 -9.99
CA MET A 227 -23.34 -25.37 -10.79
C MET A 227 -24.49 -24.34 -10.81
N ASP A 228 -25.71 -24.77 -11.18
CA ASP A 228 -26.90 -23.89 -11.21
C ASP A 228 -27.20 -23.27 -9.83
N TRP A 229 -26.91 -24.00 -8.75
CA TRP A 229 -27.13 -23.52 -7.40
C TRP A 229 -26.04 -22.55 -6.95
N ILE A 230 -24.78 -22.84 -7.27
CA ILE A 230 -23.62 -21.98 -7.01
C ILE A 230 -23.84 -20.64 -7.70
N GLU A 231 -24.11 -20.64 -9.01
CA GLU A 231 -24.37 -19.43 -9.80
C GLU A 231 -25.48 -18.55 -9.21
N ALA A 232 -26.51 -19.18 -8.60
CA ALA A 232 -27.66 -18.48 -8.06
C ALA A 232 -27.52 -18.01 -6.59
N ASN A 233 -26.59 -18.58 -5.80
CA ASN A 233 -26.55 -18.39 -4.35
C ASN A 233 -25.17 -18.01 -3.79
N MET A 234 -24.12 -18.10 -4.59
CA MET A 234 -22.74 -17.85 -4.18
C MET A 234 -22.12 -16.72 -5.01
N PRO A 235 -21.09 -16.02 -4.48
CA PRO A 235 -20.28 -15.10 -5.27
C PRO A 235 -19.60 -15.84 -6.43
N VAL A 236 -19.83 -15.42 -7.67
CA VAL A 236 -19.34 -16.13 -8.87
C VAL A 236 -17.81 -16.14 -8.89
N GLU A 237 -17.19 -15.04 -8.48
CA GLU A 237 -15.74 -14.83 -8.41
C GLU A 237 -14.99 -15.90 -7.60
N TYR A 238 -15.64 -16.54 -6.62
CA TYR A 238 -15.04 -17.60 -5.80
C TYR A 238 -15.03 -18.97 -6.47
N PHE A 239 -15.82 -19.13 -7.53
CA PHE A 239 -16.07 -20.40 -8.19
C PHE A 239 -15.82 -20.33 -9.70
N ASP A 240 -15.30 -19.21 -10.20
CA ASP A 240 -14.92 -18.94 -11.60
C ASP A 240 -13.42 -19.25 -11.79
N PHE A 241 -13.10 -20.55 -11.84
CA PHE A 241 -11.72 -21.05 -11.87
C PHE A 241 -10.98 -20.68 -13.16
N ASN A 242 -11.71 -20.43 -14.26
CA ASN A 242 -11.09 -20.02 -15.52
C ASN A 242 -11.07 -18.48 -15.71
N GLY A 243 -11.67 -17.72 -14.78
CA GLY A 243 -11.65 -16.26 -14.73
C GLY A 243 -12.44 -15.57 -15.86
N ASN A 244 -13.47 -16.22 -16.42
CA ASN A 244 -14.26 -15.68 -17.53
C ASN A 244 -15.53 -14.93 -17.09
N GLY A 245 -15.76 -14.84 -15.78
CA GLY A 245 -16.85 -14.13 -15.12
C GLY A 245 -18.16 -14.90 -15.03
N ARG A 246 -18.16 -16.23 -15.22
CA ARG A 246 -19.37 -17.07 -15.13
C ARG A 246 -19.04 -18.49 -14.67
N ILE A 247 -20.03 -19.13 -14.04
CA ILE A 247 -19.98 -20.55 -13.69
C ILE A 247 -20.32 -21.39 -14.93
N ASP A 248 -19.37 -22.17 -15.44
CA ASP A 248 -19.54 -23.01 -16.63
C ASP A 248 -18.72 -24.31 -16.60
N PHE A 249 -18.79 -25.08 -17.70
CA PHE A 249 -18.09 -26.37 -17.77
C PHE A 249 -16.58 -26.25 -17.96
N ASP A 250 -16.09 -25.10 -18.42
CA ASP A 250 -14.65 -24.86 -18.54
C ASP A 250 -14.04 -24.70 -17.13
N ASP A 251 -14.78 -24.20 -16.14
CA ASP A 251 -14.35 -24.21 -14.72
C ASP A 251 -14.09 -25.63 -14.22
N VAL A 252 -15.00 -26.57 -14.52
CA VAL A 252 -14.85 -27.98 -14.15
C VAL A 252 -13.61 -28.61 -14.81
N VAL A 253 -13.29 -28.18 -16.04
CA VAL A 253 -12.09 -28.65 -16.75
C VAL A 253 -10.83 -28.12 -16.07
N ASP A 254 -10.81 -26.86 -15.66
CA ASP A 254 -9.66 -26.25 -14.98
C ASP A 254 -9.47 -26.84 -13.57
N MET A 255 -10.55 -27.04 -12.80
CA MET A 255 -10.49 -27.78 -11.54
C MET A 255 -9.90 -29.19 -11.72
N PHE A 256 -10.27 -29.90 -12.79
CA PHE A 256 -9.71 -31.24 -13.06
C PHE A 256 -8.22 -31.19 -13.45
N ALA A 257 -7.74 -30.07 -14.00
CA ALA A 257 -6.33 -29.89 -14.32
C ALA A 257 -5.46 -29.58 -13.09
N MET A 258 -6.08 -29.21 -11.97
CA MET A 258 -5.41 -28.87 -10.71
C MET A 258 -5.10 -30.09 -9.81
N ILE A 259 -5.72 -31.27 -10.06
CA ILE A 259 -5.50 -32.52 -9.31
C ILE A 259 -4.42 -33.44 -9.93
#